data_AF-A0A3M1LPI3-F1
#
_entry.id   AF-A0A3M1LPI3-F1
#
_cell.length_a   1.000
_cell.length_b   1.000
_cell.length_c   1.000
_cell.angle_alpha   90.00
_cell.angle_beta   90.00
_cell.angle_gamma   90.00
#
_symmetry.space_group_name_H-M   'P 1'
#
loop_
_entity.id
_entity.type
_entity.pdbx_description
1 polymer ?
#
loop_
_entity_poly.entity_id
_entity_poly.type
_entity_poly.pdbx_seq_one_letter_code
_entity_poly.pdbx_strand_id
1 'polypeptide(L)'
;MGDFFLWDGFWLRPLRSKAGDVVTGVLGLSARAPHPDFTPEEQADLETLIAQAEVALEDWHLQHAVFAALDQLIPEIEAIQRQRGRVRYAGVPAVAEPEEDLTASPDFPRWVKDALSHYWGGPKLSRSPLLKLRVVQGALPDHDGDPVKALRAVLLQAIERLRPEGEREMTRAEWLLYNILEMKFLQGRRVRDVARRLAMSESDLYRKQRVAIEEVARNIAAMEREALTSEAHDERLEDLRGFPTGARLNGG
;
A
#
# COMPACT_ATOMS: atom_id res chain seq x y z
N MET A 1 -19.72 -36.56 22.09
CA MET A 1 -19.26 -35.56 23.06
C MET A 1 -17.95 -35.01 22.55
N GLY A 2 -17.95 -33.81 21.96
CA GLY A 2 -16.71 -33.13 21.57
C GLY A 2 -16.22 -32.31 22.76
N ASP A 3 -15.06 -32.68 23.30
CA ASP A 3 -14.55 -32.12 24.55
C ASP A 3 -14.22 -30.63 24.41
N PHE A 4 -14.96 -29.80 25.15
CA PHE A 4 -14.56 -28.43 25.43
C PHE A 4 -13.44 -28.44 26.47
N PHE A 5 -12.41 -27.63 26.25
CA PHE A 5 -11.34 -27.43 27.24
C PHE A 5 -11.35 -26.00 27.75
N LEU A 6 -11.16 -25.84 29.05
CA LEU A 6 -11.08 -24.53 29.69
C LEU A 6 -9.69 -23.94 29.49
N TRP A 7 -9.62 -22.74 28.91
CA TRP A 7 -8.39 -22.00 28.74
C TRP A 7 -8.65 -20.50 28.88
N ASP A 8 -7.95 -19.85 29.82
CA ASP A 8 -8.00 -18.40 30.07
C ASP A 8 -9.42 -17.81 30.25
N GLY A 9 -10.31 -18.56 30.91
CA GLY A 9 -11.70 -18.14 31.11
C GLY A 9 -12.61 -18.37 29.90
N PHE A 10 -12.18 -19.17 28.91
CA PHE A 10 -12.97 -19.58 27.77
C PHE A 10 -13.07 -21.10 27.68
N TRP A 11 -14.24 -21.61 27.28
CA TRP A 11 -14.39 -22.96 26.78
C TRP A 11 -14.02 -22.98 25.30
N LEU A 12 -12.98 -23.72 24.98
CA LEU A 12 -12.47 -23.86 23.62
C LEU A 12 -12.87 -25.22 23.06
N ARG A 13 -13.29 -25.23 21.78
CA ARG A 13 -13.53 -26.44 21.01
C ARG A 13 -12.84 -26.35 19.65
N PRO A 14 -12.05 -27.34 19.25
CA PRO A 14 -11.48 -27.35 17.91
C PRO A 14 -12.60 -27.55 16.90
N LEU A 15 -12.60 -26.72 15.86
CA LEU A 15 -13.43 -26.86 14.66
C LEU A 15 -12.64 -27.67 13.65
N ARG A 16 -13.26 -28.69 13.05
CA ARG A 16 -12.58 -29.65 12.18
C ARG A 16 -13.08 -29.59 10.74
N SER A 17 -12.30 -30.15 9.82
CA SER A 17 -12.72 -30.43 8.44
C SER A 17 -13.91 -31.38 8.43
N LYS A 18 -14.65 -31.46 7.31
CA LYS A 18 -15.72 -32.46 7.15
C LYS A 18 -15.22 -33.90 7.26
N ALA A 19 -13.95 -34.14 6.91
CA ALA A 19 -13.30 -35.43 7.08
C ALA A 19 -12.88 -35.71 8.54
N GLY A 20 -12.95 -34.72 9.43
CA GLY A 20 -12.69 -34.83 10.88
C GLY A 20 -11.20 -34.93 11.27
N ASP A 21 -10.32 -34.95 10.27
CA ASP A 21 -8.90 -35.24 10.40
C ASP A 21 -8.02 -34.01 10.64
N VAL A 22 -8.48 -32.83 10.21
CA VAL A 22 -7.74 -31.56 10.29
C VAL A 22 -8.50 -30.56 11.14
N VAL A 23 -7.81 -29.89 12.06
CA VAL A 23 -8.37 -28.76 12.81
C VAL A 23 -8.28 -27.51 11.94
N THR A 24 -9.43 -26.96 11.55
CA THR A 24 -9.57 -25.79 10.67
C THR A 24 -9.71 -24.49 11.46
N GLY A 25 -10.02 -24.57 12.75
CA GLY A 25 -10.14 -23.41 13.63
C GLY A 25 -10.41 -23.78 15.08
N VAL A 26 -10.66 -22.78 15.91
CA VAL A 26 -11.06 -22.95 17.32
C VAL A 26 -12.24 -22.05 17.60
N LEU A 27 -13.31 -22.61 18.16
CA LEU A 27 -14.43 -21.87 18.74
C LEU A 27 -14.12 -21.59 20.21
N GLY A 28 -14.24 -20.35 20.64
CA GLY A 28 -14.13 -19.95 22.03
C GLY A 28 -15.43 -19.34 22.56
N LEU A 29 -15.91 -19.86 23.68
CA LEU A 29 -17.07 -19.34 24.41
C LEU A 29 -16.63 -18.87 25.78
N SER A 30 -17.11 -17.71 26.25
CA SER A 30 -16.78 -17.24 27.60
C SER A 30 -17.29 -18.22 28.65
N ALA A 31 -16.39 -18.72 29.50
CA ALA A 31 -16.71 -19.73 30.49
C ALA A 31 -17.46 -19.09 31.66
N ARG A 32 -18.69 -19.55 31.90
CA ARG A 32 -19.49 -19.15 33.09
C ARG A 32 -19.26 -20.10 34.27
N ALA A 33 -18.69 -21.28 34.00
CA ALA A 33 -18.41 -22.33 34.96
C ALA A 33 -17.16 -23.15 34.54
N PRO A 34 -16.59 -23.99 35.42
CA PRO A 34 -15.41 -24.82 35.11
C PRO A 34 -15.66 -25.87 34.02
N HIS A 35 -16.91 -26.30 33.88
CA HIS A 35 -17.38 -27.23 32.85
C HIS A 35 -18.55 -26.60 32.10
N PRO A 36 -18.73 -26.91 30.81
CA PRO A 36 -19.89 -26.46 30.06
C PRO A 36 -21.19 -26.91 30.73
N ASP A 37 -22.07 -25.95 31.03
CA ASP A 37 -23.32 -26.14 31.75
C ASP A 37 -24.54 -25.90 30.86
N PHE A 38 -24.44 -26.29 29.58
CA PHE A 38 -25.49 -26.10 28.60
C PHE A 38 -26.75 -26.91 28.91
N THR A 39 -27.91 -26.28 28.75
CA THR A 39 -29.19 -27.01 28.66
C THR A 39 -29.25 -27.84 27.38
N PRO A 40 -30.11 -28.87 27.30
CA PRO A 40 -30.25 -29.69 26.09
C PRO A 40 -30.61 -28.89 24.83
N GLU A 41 -31.36 -27.80 24.98
CA GLU A 41 -31.74 -26.89 23.88
C GLU A 41 -30.54 -26.05 23.42
N GLU A 42 -29.82 -25.42 24.37
CA GLU A 42 -28.60 -24.67 24.06
C GLU A 42 -27.51 -25.56 23.44
N GLN A 43 -27.44 -26.82 23.85
CA GLN A 43 -26.52 -27.80 23.27
C GLN A 43 -26.88 -28.11 21.81
N ALA A 44 -28.16 -28.25 21.48
CA ALA A 44 -28.60 -28.52 20.11
C ALA A 44 -28.34 -27.32 19.18
N ASP A 45 -28.60 -26.10 19.68
CA ASP A 45 -28.34 -24.87 18.94
C ASP A 45 -26.84 -24.66 18.71
N LEU A 46 -26.03 -24.92 19.74
CA LEU A 46 -24.58 -24.81 19.66
C LEU A 46 -23.97 -25.80 18.66
N GLU A 47 -24.41 -27.06 18.67
CA GLU A 47 -23.94 -28.06 17.68
C GLU A 47 -24.34 -27.64 16.25
N THR A 48 -25.51 -27.03 16.06
CA THR A 48 -25.92 -26.48 14.75
C THR A 48 -25.00 -25.35 14.30
N LEU A 49 -24.67 -24.41 15.19
CA LEU A 49 -23.76 -23.30 14.89
C LEU A 49 -22.33 -23.79 14.62
N ILE A 50 -21.85 -24.79 15.36
CA ILE A 50 -20.54 -25.42 15.15
C ILE A 50 -20.49 -26.05 13.75
N ALA A 51 -21.50 -26.84 13.38
CA ALA A 51 -21.56 -27.47 12.07
C ALA A 51 -21.56 -26.43 10.93
N GLN A 52 -22.29 -25.32 11.09
CA GLN A 52 -22.28 -24.24 10.10
C GLN A 52 -20.92 -23.54 10.01
N ALA A 53 -20.25 -23.31 11.15
CA ALA A 53 -18.93 -22.70 11.20
C ALA A 53 -17.83 -23.60 10.57
N GLU A 54 -17.88 -24.90 10.82
CA GLU A 54 -16.95 -25.88 10.21
C GLU A 54 -17.06 -25.89 8.68
N VAL A 55 -18.30 -25.89 8.16
CA VAL A 55 -18.55 -25.81 6.71
C VAL A 55 -18.03 -24.49 6.12
N ALA A 56 -18.33 -23.36 6.76
CA ALA A 56 -17.91 -22.04 6.28
C ALA A 56 -16.37 -21.87 6.31
N LEU A 57 -15.70 -22.40 7.33
CA LEU A 57 -14.24 -22.37 7.43
C LEU A 57 -13.57 -23.25 6.36
N GLU A 58 -14.17 -24.39 6.02
CA GLU A 58 -13.65 -25.26 4.96
C GLU A 58 -13.77 -24.60 3.58
N ASP A 59 -14.93 -24.01 3.27
CA ASP A 59 -15.14 -23.25 2.03
C ASP A 59 -14.18 -22.05 1.94
N TRP A 60 -13.95 -21.36 3.07
CA TRP A 60 -12.99 -20.26 3.15
C TRP A 60 -11.54 -20.69 2.92
N HIS A 61 -11.13 -21.85 3.46
CA HIS A 61 -9.79 -22.41 3.25
C HIS A 61 -9.59 -22.87 1.80
N LEU A 62 -10.60 -23.47 1.17
CA LEU A 62 -10.56 -23.87 -0.25
C LEU A 62 -10.41 -22.65 -1.18
N GLN A 63 -11.10 -21.54 -0.88
CA GLN A 63 -10.96 -20.31 -1.65
C GLN A 63 -9.63 -19.58 -1.40
N HIS A 64 -9.10 -19.58 -0.16
CA HIS A 64 -7.82 -18.92 0.15
C HIS A 64 -6.58 -19.68 -0.33
N ALA A 65 -6.64 -21.02 -0.46
CA ALA A 65 -5.52 -21.82 -0.96
C ALA A 65 -5.07 -21.42 -2.39
N VAL A 66 -6.00 -20.93 -3.21
CA VAL A 66 -5.71 -20.42 -4.56
C VAL A 66 -4.85 -19.14 -4.51
N PHE A 67 -5.08 -18.27 -3.53
CA PHE A 67 -4.33 -17.01 -3.38
C PHE A 67 -2.94 -17.22 -2.74
N ALA A 68 -2.81 -18.17 -1.81
CA ALA A 68 -1.51 -18.51 -1.22
C ALA A 68 -0.55 -19.15 -2.24
N ALA A 69 -1.08 -19.96 -3.17
CA ALA A 69 -0.30 -20.50 -4.28
C ALA A 69 0.14 -19.39 -5.28
N LEU A 70 -0.71 -18.39 -5.51
CA LEU A 70 -0.35 -17.24 -6.35
C LEU A 70 0.67 -16.31 -5.68
N ASP A 71 0.57 -16.07 -4.37
CA ASP A 71 1.54 -15.28 -3.61
C ASP A 71 2.94 -15.93 -3.55
N GLN A 72 3.06 -17.26 -3.71
CA GLN A 72 4.35 -17.95 -3.84
C GLN A 72 4.95 -17.87 -5.26
N LEU A 73 4.13 -17.78 -6.30
CA LEU A 73 4.57 -17.71 -7.70
C LEU A 73 4.99 -16.29 -8.12
N ILE A 74 4.43 -15.25 -7.50
CA ILE A 74 4.77 -13.84 -7.80
C ILE A 74 6.25 -13.53 -7.54
N PRO A 75 6.88 -13.90 -6.41
CA PRO A 75 8.32 -13.70 -6.17
C PRO A 75 9.23 -14.37 -7.20
N GLU A 76 8.84 -15.54 -7.72
CA GLU A 76 9.60 -16.27 -8.74
C GLU A 76 9.53 -15.59 -10.11
N ILE A 77 8.35 -15.09 -10.49
CA ILE A 77 8.16 -14.29 -11.69
C ILE A 77 8.95 -12.97 -11.59
N GLU A 78 8.93 -12.30 -10.44
CA GLU A 78 9.73 -11.11 -10.17
C GLU A 78 11.24 -11.40 -10.18
N ALA A 79 11.69 -12.56 -9.69
CA ALA A 79 13.09 -12.98 -9.77
C ALA A 79 13.56 -13.19 -11.21
N ILE A 80 12.74 -13.84 -12.05
CA ILE A 80 13.02 -14.07 -13.47
C ILE A 80 13.07 -12.73 -14.23
N GLN A 81 12.21 -11.77 -13.92
CA GLN A 81 12.24 -10.45 -14.53
C GLN A 81 13.45 -9.61 -14.08
N ARG A 82 13.83 -9.66 -12.79
CA ARG A 82 15.07 -9.03 -12.26
C ARG A 82 16.33 -9.54 -12.97
N GLN A 83 16.37 -10.83 -13.29
CA GLN A 83 17.49 -11.42 -14.02
C GLN A 83 17.55 -10.95 -15.48
N ARG A 84 16.40 -10.77 -16.13
CA ARG A 84 16.32 -10.24 -17.51
C ARG A 84 16.69 -8.76 -17.62
N GLY A 85 16.41 -7.96 -16.59
CA GLY A 85 16.82 -6.55 -16.54
C GLY A 85 18.35 -6.36 -16.43
N ARG A 86 19.05 -7.29 -15.77
CA ARG A 86 20.52 -7.20 -15.55
C ARG A 86 21.37 -7.58 -16.76
N VAL A 87 20.81 -8.27 -17.77
CA VAL A 87 21.58 -8.75 -18.95
C VAL A 87 21.68 -7.69 -20.06
N ARG A 88 20.94 -6.58 -19.99
CA ARG A 88 20.96 -5.53 -21.03
C ARG A 88 22.08 -4.49 -20.89
N TYR A 89 22.83 -4.48 -19.79
CA TYR A 89 23.94 -3.54 -19.59
C TYR A 89 25.29 -4.25 -19.62
N ALA A 90 25.73 -4.64 -20.82
CA ALA A 90 27.12 -4.96 -21.09
C ALA A 90 27.47 -4.55 -22.52
N GLY A 91 27.69 -3.25 -22.72
CA GLY A 91 28.41 -2.77 -23.90
C GLY A 91 27.98 -1.39 -24.41
N VAL A 92 28.99 -0.51 -24.51
CA VAL A 92 29.11 0.72 -25.33
C VAL A 92 28.83 2.05 -24.58
N PRO A 93 29.74 3.05 -24.68
CA PRO A 93 29.71 4.25 -23.84
C PRO A 93 28.88 5.42 -24.40
N ALA A 94 28.26 6.14 -23.46
CA ALA A 94 27.94 7.57 -23.40
C ALA A 94 27.67 8.35 -24.70
N VAL A 95 26.40 8.37 -25.10
CA VAL A 95 25.73 9.56 -25.65
C VAL A 95 24.46 9.71 -24.81
N ALA A 96 24.22 10.91 -24.27
CA ALA A 96 23.15 11.25 -23.32
C ALA A 96 21.93 10.31 -23.41
N GLU A 97 21.89 9.33 -22.51
CA GLU A 97 20.76 8.42 -22.40
C GLU A 97 19.53 9.25 -22.01
N PRO A 98 18.34 8.99 -22.59
CA PRO A 98 17.13 9.56 -22.04
C PRO A 98 17.07 9.14 -20.58
N GLU A 99 16.93 10.10 -19.66
CA GLU A 99 16.74 9.83 -18.22
C GLU A 99 15.72 8.68 -18.11
N GLU A 100 16.15 7.51 -17.61
CA GLU A 100 15.26 6.36 -17.43
C GLU A 100 14.01 6.86 -16.70
N ASP A 101 12.83 6.73 -17.33
CA ASP A 101 11.57 7.13 -16.72
C ASP A 101 11.33 6.31 -15.45
N LEU A 102 11.73 6.90 -14.31
CA LEU A 102 11.65 6.29 -13.00
C LEU A 102 10.21 5.88 -12.66
N THR A 103 9.22 6.60 -13.20
CA THR A 103 7.80 6.36 -12.94
C THR A 103 7.26 5.16 -13.72
N ALA A 104 7.89 4.80 -14.84
CA ALA A 104 7.57 3.61 -15.63
C ALA A 104 8.22 2.32 -15.10
N SER A 105 9.15 2.43 -14.13
CA SER A 105 9.82 1.28 -13.54
C SER A 105 8.85 0.39 -12.74
N PRO A 106 8.93 -0.94 -12.86
CA PRO A 106 8.13 -1.85 -12.02
C PRO A 106 8.48 -1.74 -10.52
N ASP A 107 9.66 -1.21 -10.19
CA ASP A 107 10.09 -0.97 -8.81
C ASP A 107 9.50 0.31 -8.21
N PHE A 108 8.83 1.16 -9.00
CA PHE A 108 8.39 2.47 -8.56
C PHE A 108 7.43 2.42 -7.34
N PRO A 109 6.38 1.58 -7.30
CA PRO A 109 5.53 1.44 -6.12
C PRO A 109 6.29 0.96 -4.87
N ARG A 110 7.34 0.15 -5.06
CA ARG A 110 8.20 -0.31 -3.96
C ARG A 110 9.01 0.84 -3.36
N TRP A 111 9.57 1.72 -4.20
CA TRP A 111 10.28 2.91 -3.70
C TRP A 111 9.35 3.87 -2.95
N VAL A 112 8.11 4.05 -3.44
CA VAL A 112 7.08 4.83 -2.75
C VAL A 112 6.74 4.22 -1.38
N LYS A 113 6.50 2.91 -1.32
CA LYS A 113 6.29 2.19 -0.05
C LYS A 113 7.45 2.40 0.93
N ASP A 114 8.67 2.24 0.44
CA ASP A 114 9.89 2.35 1.25
C ASP A 114 10.06 3.77 1.82
N ALA A 115 9.78 4.79 1.00
CA ALA A 115 9.80 6.19 1.41
C ALA A 115 8.69 6.51 2.43
N LEU A 116 7.44 6.09 2.19
CA LEU A 116 6.33 6.27 3.13
C LEU A 116 6.60 5.58 4.48
N SER A 117 7.19 4.38 4.46
CA SER A 117 7.52 3.64 5.68
C SER A 117 8.60 4.34 6.53
N HIS A 118 9.40 5.20 5.91
CA HIS A 118 10.46 5.98 6.55
C HIS A 118 10.15 7.49 6.51
N TYR A 119 8.86 7.85 6.45
CA TYR A 119 8.41 9.25 6.32
C TYR A 119 8.98 10.16 7.41
N TRP A 120 9.10 9.68 8.65
CA TRP A 120 9.64 10.43 9.79
C TRP A 120 11.17 10.41 9.90
N GLY A 121 11.87 9.86 8.91
CA GLY A 121 13.31 9.76 8.88
C GLY A 121 13.79 8.33 8.69
N GLY A 122 14.83 8.18 7.87
CA GLY A 122 15.47 6.89 7.62
C GLY A 122 16.17 6.84 6.26
N PRO A 123 17.11 5.91 6.08
CA PRO A 123 17.95 5.85 4.88
C PRO A 123 17.13 5.58 3.60
N LYS A 124 15.97 4.93 3.72
CA LYS A 124 15.09 4.66 2.58
C LYS A 124 14.36 5.90 2.05
N LEU A 125 14.23 6.95 2.86
CA LEU A 125 13.72 8.25 2.42
C LEU A 125 14.88 9.11 1.89
N SER A 126 15.97 9.21 2.66
CA SER A 126 17.09 10.11 2.35
C SER A 126 17.99 9.64 1.21
N ARG A 127 17.89 8.37 0.80
CA ARG A 127 18.62 7.79 -0.35
C ARG A 127 17.65 7.23 -1.40
N SER A 128 16.40 7.70 -1.38
CA SER A 128 15.38 7.22 -2.30
C SER A 128 15.71 7.64 -3.74
N PRO A 129 15.55 6.76 -4.74
CA PRO A 129 15.59 7.15 -6.15
C PRO A 129 14.57 8.25 -6.49
N LEU A 130 13.47 8.33 -5.73
CA LEU A 130 12.42 9.35 -5.89
C LEU A 130 12.94 10.78 -5.72
N LEU A 131 14.09 10.97 -5.05
CA LEU A 131 14.70 12.29 -4.91
C LEU A 131 15.06 12.92 -6.26
N LYS A 132 15.24 12.12 -7.31
CA LYS A 132 15.62 12.59 -8.65
C LYS A 132 14.44 13.07 -9.51
N LEU A 133 13.20 12.83 -9.06
CA LEU A 133 12.00 13.23 -9.80
C LEU A 133 11.94 14.75 -9.96
N ARG A 134 11.52 15.23 -11.12
CA ARG A 134 11.36 16.66 -11.42
C ARG A 134 10.39 17.33 -10.49
N VAL A 135 9.28 16.68 -10.13
CA VAL A 135 8.35 17.22 -9.13
C VAL A 135 9.01 17.43 -7.76
N VAL A 136 9.98 16.59 -7.40
CA VAL A 136 10.73 16.74 -6.13
C VAL A 136 11.80 17.82 -6.25
N GLN A 137 12.51 17.88 -7.37
CA GLN A 137 13.49 18.93 -7.63
C GLN A 137 12.84 20.31 -7.68
N GLY A 138 11.68 20.44 -8.33
CA GLY A 138 10.91 21.69 -8.40
C GLY A 138 10.37 22.16 -7.04
N ALA A 139 10.20 21.25 -6.07
CA ALA A 139 9.78 21.59 -4.71
C ALA A 139 10.95 21.99 -3.78
N LEU A 140 12.21 21.84 -4.20
CA LEU A 140 13.38 22.21 -3.37
C LEU A 140 13.39 23.68 -2.91
N PRO A 141 13.09 24.67 -3.76
CA PRO A 141 13.15 26.08 -3.37
C PRO A 141 12.21 26.42 -2.21
N ASP A 142 11.05 25.77 -2.16
CA ASP A 142 10.04 25.96 -1.11
C ASP A 142 10.40 25.26 0.22
N HIS A 143 11.49 24.48 0.23
CA HIS A 143 11.88 23.59 1.33
C HIS A 143 13.35 23.72 1.72
N ASP A 144 13.89 24.95 1.71
CA ASP A 144 15.27 25.29 2.10
C ASP A 144 16.35 24.56 1.28
N GLY A 145 16.03 24.05 0.09
CA GLY A 145 16.93 23.21 -0.69
C GLY A 145 17.19 21.83 -0.09
N ASP A 146 16.40 21.38 0.91
CA ASP A 146 16.52 20.05 1.51
C ASP A 146 15.69 19.01 0.71
N PRO A 147 16.35 18.07 0.00
CA PRO A 147 15.65 17.08 -0.83
C PRO A 147 14.74 16.14 -0.03
N VAL A 148 15.05 15.90 1.24
CA VAL A 148 14.24 15.03 2.11
C VAL A 148 12.99 15.74 2.59
N LYS A 149 13.05 17.06 2.84
CA LYS A 149 11.85 17.88 3.08
C LYS A 149 10.98 17.96 1.83
N ALA A 150 11.58 18.23 0.67
CA ALA A 150 10.87 18.31 -0.60
C ALA A 150 10.16 17.00 -0.95
N LEU A 151 10.84 15.85 -0.84
CA LEU A 151 10.21 14.55 -1.07
C LEU A 151 9.05 14.28 -0.10
N ARG A 152 9.17 14.68 1.17
CA ARG A 152 8.05 14.55 2.13
C ARG A 152 6.84 15.39 1.74
N ALA A 153 7.07 16.61 1.25
CA ALA A 153 6.01 17.48 0.80
C ALA A 153 5.30 16.89 -0.43
N VAL A 154 6.05 16.37 -1.41
CA VAL A 154 5.50 15.67 -2.58
C VAL A 154 4.69 14.44 -2.17
N LEU A 155 5.21 13.60 -1.25
CA LEU A 155 4.47 12.45 -0.72
C LEU A 155 3.16 12.86 -0.03
N LEU A 156 3.21 13.93 0.77
CA LEU A 156 2.03 14.46 1.44
C LEU A 156 1.00 14.97 0.42
N GLN A 157 1.43 15.74 -0.57
CA GLN A 157 0.56 16.23 -1.65
C GLN A 157 -0.08 15.06 -2.42
N ALA A 158 0.68 14.01 -2.74
CA ALA A 158 0.16 12.83 -3.42
C ALA A 158 -0.88 12.07 -2.58
N ILE A 159 -0.73 12.04 -1.26
CA ILE A 159 -1.73 11.49 -0.32
C ILE A 159 -2.97 12.39 -0.26
N GLU A 160 -2.80 13.71 -0.15
CA GLU A 160 -3.91 14.66 -0.10
C GLU A 160 -4.76 14.65 -1.37
N ARG A 161 -4.18 14.34 -2.55
CA ARG A 161 -4.95 14.11 -3.79
C ARG A 161 -5.94 12.92 -3.70
N LEU A 162 -5.79 12.02 -2.73
CA LEU A 162 -6.72 10.91 -2.47
C LEU A 162 -7.81 11.27 -1.47
N ARG A 163 -7.81 12.49 -0.92
CA ARG A 163 -8.77 12.94 0.07
C ARG A 163 -10.13 13.16 -0.61
N PRO A 164 -11.20 12.46 -0.20
CA PRO A 164 -12.54 12.73 -0.70
C PRO A 164 -13.06 14.09 -0.22
N GLU A 165 -14.09 14.60 -0.90
CA GLU A 165 -14.83 15.77 -0.47
C GLU A 165 -15.73 15.46 0.74
N GLY A 166 -16.06 16.49 1.51
CA GLY A 166 -16.98 16.40 2.65
C GLY A 166 -16.32 16.14 4.00
N GLU A 167 -17.14 15.81 4.99
CA GLU A 167 -16.67 15.50 6.33
C GLU A 167 -15.97 14.14 6.37
N ARG A 168 -14.93 14.06 7.18
CA ARG A 168 -14.10 12.86 7.26
C ARG A 168 -14.84 11.71 7.92
N GLU A 169 -14.95 10.60 7.21
CA GLU A 169 -15.57 9.39 7.72
C GLU A 169 -14.61 8.22 7.80
N MET A 170 -14.58 7.52 8.93
CA MET A 170 -13.61 6.44 9.18
C MET A 170 -13.95 5.15 8.42
N THR A 171 -15.23 4.90 8.18
CA THR A 171 -15.75 3.62 7.67
C THR A 171 -16.30 3.68 6.26
N ARG A 172 -16.44 4.88 5.65
CA ARG A 172 -16.84 5.00 4.25
C ARG A 172 -15.76 4.50 3.32
N ALA A 173 -16.20 3.81 2.26
CA ALA A 173 -15.30 3.20 1.28
C ALA A 173 -14.43 4.25 0.56
N GLU A 174 -14.97 5.43 0.26
CA GLU A 174 -14.26 6.53 -0.39
C GLU A 174 -13.09 7.07 0.45
N TRP A 175 -13.25 7.12 1.77
CA TRP A 175 -12.23 7.62 2.71
C TRP A 175 -11.18 6.58 3.09
N LEU A 176 -11.41 5.32 2.76
CA LEU A 176 -10.65 4.19 3.27
C LEU A 176 -9.14 4.30 2.98
N LEU A 177 -8.77 4.55 1.72
CA LEU A 177 -7.35 4.61 1.33
C LEU A 177 -6.63 5.79 1.98
N TYR A 178 -7.26 6.97 1.99
CA TYR A 178 -6.75 8.15 2.65
C TYR A 178 -6.54 7.92 4.16
N ASN A 179 -7.54 7.35 4.83
CA ASN A 179 -7.46 7.06 6.27
C ASN A 179 -6.34 6.06 6.59
N ILE A 180 -6.16 5.02 5.77
CA ILE A 180 -5.06 4.07 5.93
C ILE A 180 -3.72 4.79 5.82
N LEU A 181 -3.52 5.60 4.77
CA LEU A 181 -2.27 6.31 4.53
C LEU A 181 -1.93 7.28 5.66
N GLU A 182 -2.90 8.12 6.03
CA GLU A 182 -2.73 9.12 7.07
C GLU A 182 -2.45 8.47 8.42
N MET A 183 -3.22 7.46 8.82
CA MET A 183 -3.00 6.82 10.12
C MET A 183 -1.73 5.97 10.16
N LYS A 184 -1.44 5.19 9.11
CA LYS A 184 -0.32 4.24 9.10
C LYS A 184 1.03 4.93 8.92
N PHE A 185 1.11 5.92 8.04
CA PHE A 185 2.37 6.54 7.63
C PHE A 185 2.56 7.93 8.19
N LEU A 186 1.57 8.81 8.04
CA LEU A 186 1.68 10.19 8.54
C LEU A 186 1.63 10.19 10.08
N GLN A 187 0.70 9.50 10.72
CA GLN A 187 0.62 9.44 12.18
C GLN A 187 1.51 8.36 12.80
N GLY A 188 2.10 7.47 11.99
CA GLY A 188 2.98 6.39 12.47
C GLY A 188 2.28 5.34 13.35
N ARG A 189 0.95 5.17 13.25
CA ARG A 189 0.23 4.21 14.10
C ARG A 189 0.58 2.77 13.79
N ARG A 190 0.43 1.89 14.79
CA ARG A 190 0.63 0.44 14.64
C ARG A 190 -0.52 -0.17 13.83
N VAL A 191 -0.21 -1.20 13.05
CA VAL A 191 -1.16 -1.91 12.17
C VAL A 191 -2.43 -2.29 12.92
N ARG A 192 -2.29 -2.91 14.10
CA ARG A 192 -3.41 -3.31 14.96
C ARG A 192 -4.35 -2.16 15.34
N ASP A 193 -3.79 -0.99 15.63
CA ASP A 193 -4.57 0.18 16.05
C ASP A 193 -5.32 0.80 14.86
N VAL A 194 -4.69 0.80 13.68
CA VAL A 194 -5.34 1.22 12.43
C VAL A 194 -6.48 0.27 12.07
N ALA A 195 -6.23 -1.04 12.08
CA ALA A 195 -7.23 -2.06 11.74
C ALA A 195 -8.45 -1.97 12.66
N ARG A 196 -8.21 -1.85 13.98
CA ARG A 196 -9.28 -1.65 14.98
C ARG A 196 -10.09 -0.40 14.70
N ARG A 197 -9.44 0.74 14.43
CA ARG A 197 -10.13 2.03 14.24
C ARG A 197 -10.93 2.07 12.94
N LEU A 198 -10.51 1.33 11.93
CA LEU A 198 -11.24 1.19 10.67
C LEU A 198 -12.20 -0.01 10.64
N ALA A 199 -12.41 -0.67 11.80
CA ALA A 199 -13.29 -1.83 11.95
C ALA A 199 -13.01 -2.95 10.94
N MET A 200 -11.74 -3.29 10.71
CA MET A 200 -11.30 -4.34 9.79
C MET A 200 -10.27 -5.27 10.42
N SER A 201 -10.05 -6.44 9.81
CA SER A 201 -8.95 -7.33 10.19
C SER A 201 -7.59 -6.79 9.72
N GLU A 202 -6.50 -7.22 10.35
CA GLU A 202 -5.15 -6.84 9.91
C GLU A 202 -4.85 -7.31 8.48
N SER A 203 -5.33 -8.50 8.11
CA SER A 203 -5.17 -9.04 6.76
C SER A 203 -5.87 -8.17 5.71
N ASP A 204 -7.07 -7.66 6.02
CA ASP A 204 -7.76 -6.73 5.12
C ASP A 204 -7.05 -5.39 5.02
N LEU A 205 -6.56 -4.87 6.15
CA LEU A 205 -5.76 -3.65 6.19
C LEU A 205 -4.53 -3.76 5.29
N TYR A 206 -3.78 -4.87 5.34
CA TYR A 206 -2.61 -5.05 4.48
C TYR A 206 -2.94 -4.99 2.98
N ARG A 207 -4.07 -5.59 2.56
CA ARG A 207 -4.51 -5.55 1.16
C ARG A 207 -4.88 -4.13 0.74
N LYS A 208 -5.68 -3.43 1.54
CA LYS A 208 -6.10 -2.05 1.26
C LYS A 208 -4.93 -1.08 1.31
N GLN A 209 -3.95 -1.32 2.18
CA GLN A 209 -2.71 -0.57 2.23
C GLN A 209 -1.89 -0.73 0.94
N ARG A 210 -1.83 -1.93 0.35
CA ARG A 210 -1.14 -2.14 -0.95
C ARG A 210 -1.77 -1.29 -2.04
N VAL A 211 -3.10 -1.32 -2.15
CA VAL A 211 -3.85 -0.50 -3.11
C VAL A 211 -3.61 0.99 -2.86
N ALA A 212 -3.65 1.43 -1.60
CA ALA A 212 -3.41 2.83 -1.26
C ALA A 212 -2.01 3.32 -1.67
N ILE A 213 -0.97 2.49 -1.49
CA ILE A 213 0.39 2.81 -1.94
C ILE A 213 0.46 2.91 -3.47
N GLU A 214 -0.20 2.01 -4.19
CA GLU A 214 -0.26 2.07 -5.66
C GLU A 214 -0.94 3.34 -6.16
N GLU A 215 -2.00 3.80 -5.49
CA GLU A 215 -2.64 5.09 -5.81
C GLU A 215 -1.72 6.28 -5.55
N VAL A 216 -0.96 6.26 -4.44
CA VAL A 216 0.04 7.31 -4.18
C VAL A 216 1.12 7.31 -5.27
N ALA A 217 1.58 6.13 -5.71
CA ALA A 217 2.52 6.03 -6.82
C ALA A 217 1.93 6.62 -8.11
N ARG A 218 0.68 6.29 -8.46
CA ARG A 218 -0.02 6.89 -9.61
C ARG A 218 -0.09 8.42 -9.52
N ASN A 219 -0.40 8.96 -8.35
CA ASN A 219 -0.46 10.40 -8.13
C ASN A 219 0.93 11.05 -8.31
N ILE A 220 2.00 10.47 -7.77
CA ILE A 220 3.36 11.00 -7.96
C ILE A 220 3.74 10.97 -9.44
N ALA A 221 3.42 9.89 -10.16
CA ALA A 221 3.68 9.80 -11.61
C ALA A 221 2.86 10.82 -12.43
N ALA A 222 1.65 11.17 -11.99
CA ALA A 222 0.89 12.27 -12.58
C ALA A 222 1.54 13.63 -12.30
N MET A 223 1.94 13.88 -11.05
CA MET A 223 2.63 15.12 -10.67
C MET A 223 3.96 15.28 -11.40
N GLU A 224 4.70 14.18 -11.63
CA GLU A 224 5.94 14.20 -12.40
C GLU A 224 5.70 14.61 -13.85
N ARG A 225 4.67 14.06 -14.50
CA ARG A 225 4.29 14.45 -15.85
C ARG A 225 3.86 15.91 -15.92
N GLU A 226 3.09 16.38 -14.94
CA GLU A 226 2.70 17.79 -14.82
C GLU A 226 3.95 18.69 -14.74
N ALA A 227 4.91 18.36 -13.86
CA ALA A 227 6.16 19.11 -13.69
C ALA A 227 6.99 19.16 -15.00
N LEU A 228 7.17 18.02 -15.67
CA LEU A 228 7.86 17.94 -16.96
C LEU A 228 7.19 18.80 -18.05
N THR A 229 5.85 18.85 -18.07
CA THR A 229 5.13 19.69 -19.04
C THR A 229 5.25 21.18 -18.73
N SER A 230 5.30 21.57 -17.45
CA SER A 230 5.49 22.95 -17.02
C SER A 230 6.90 23.44 -17.37
N GLU A 231 7.94 22.65 -17.09
CA GLU A 231 9.33 22.97 -17.48
C GLU A 231 9.44 23.20 -18.99
N ALA A 232 8.90 22.28 -19.81
CA ALA A 232 8.94 22.39 -21.27
C ALA A 232 8.12 23.58 -21.82
N HIS A 233 7.16 24.11 -21.06
CA HIS A 233 6.41 25.31 -21.43
C HIS A 233 7.18 26.58 -21.08
N ASP A 234 7.82 26.63 -19.92
CA ASP A 234 8.65 27.77 -19.51
C ASP A 234 9.88 27.94 -20.42
N GLU A 235 10.58 26.86 -20.77
CA GLU A 235 11.70 26.88 -21.73
C GLU A 235 11.27 27.45 -23.09
N ARG A 236 10.08 27.05 -23.59
CA ARG A 236 9.54 27.57 -24.85
C ARG A 236 9.18 29.06 -24.79
N LEU A 237 8.73 29.56 -23.64
CA LEU A 237 8.43 30.98 -23.45
C LEU A 237 9.71 31.82 -23.35
N GLU A 238 10.78 31.29 -22.76
CA GLU A 238 12.08 31.95 -22.70
C GLU A 238 12.71 32.06 -24.10
N ASP A 239 12.64 31.00 -24.91
CA ASP A 239 13.09 31.01 -26.31
C ASP A 239 12.37 32.07 -27.15
N LEU A 240 11.06 32.25 -26.93
CA LEU A 240 10.26 33.28 -27.62
C LEU A 240 10.59 34.71 -27.16
N ARG A 241 11.04 34.91 -25.92
CA ARG A 241 11.52 36.21 -25.41
C ARG A 241 12.97 36.52 -25.80
N GLY A 242 13.75 35.50 -26.16
CA GLY A 242 15.15 35.60 -26.57
C GLY A 242 15.37 36.12 -28.00
N PHE A 243 14.32 36.28 -28.82
CA PHE A 243 14.46 36.85 -30.17
C PHE A 243 14.66 38.38 -30.13
N PRO A 244 15.81 38.92 -30.60
CA PRO A 244 15.99 40.37 -30.66
C PRO A 244 15.04 40.95 -31.70
N THR A 245 14.07 41.74 -31.25
CA THR A 245 13.24 42.59 -32.11
C THR A 245 14.11 43.75 -32.61
N GLY A 246 15.00 43.46 -33.57
CA GLY A 246 16.13 44.32 -33.89
C GLY A 246 16.52 44.36 -35.36
N ALA A 247 15.60 44.14 -36.29
CA ALA A 247 15.82 44.51 -37.69
C ALA A 247 15.16 45.86 -37.97
N ARG A 248 15.80 46.94 -37.50
CA ARG A 248 15.56 48.26 -38.11
C ARG A 248 16.18 48.21 -39.50
N LEU A 249 15.33 48.01 -40.49
CA LEU A 249 15.59 48.42 -41.86
C LEU A 249 15.81 49.93 -41.83
N ASN A 250 17.06 50.37 -41.90
CA ASN A 250 17.38 51.75 -42.23
C ASN A 250 18.15 51.74 -43.54
N GLY A 251 17.51 52.30 -44.56
CA GLY A 251 18.14 52.60 -45.83
C GLY A 251 19.14 53.75 -45.72
N GLY A 252 19.97 53.86 -46.76
CA GLY A 252 21.00 54.87 -46.94
C GLY A 252 22.06 54.35 -47.89
#